data_AF-A0A4Q3S5M1-F1
#
_entry.id   AF-A0A4Q3S5M1-F1
#
_cell.length_a   1.000
_cell.length_b   1.000
_cell.length_c   1.000
_cell.angle_alpha   90.00
_cell.angle_beta   90.00
_cell.angle_gamma   90.00
#
_symmetry.space_group_name_H-M   'P 1'
#
loop_
_entity.id
_entity.type
_entity.pdbx_description
1 polymer ?
#
loop_
_entity_poly.entity_id
_entity_poly.type
_entity_poly.pdbx_seq_one_letter_code
_entity_poly.pdbx_strand_id
1 'polypeptide(L)'
;MADLVEFGEQFAGVHKIPSLISTEHPVVIVKNECVIVAGNKLLQAFDYLEVAEFSAKSLVMSTMLGKMIPISDIEVEELGKVMSKWKNYEWTM
;
A
#
# COMPACT_ATOMS: atom_id res chain seq x y z
N MET A 1 -5.05 -0.06 2.80
CA MET A 1 -5.07 0.47 1.41
C MET A 1 -4.22 1.75 1.41
N ALA A 2 -3.44 2.08 0.37
CA ALA A 2 -2.56 3.25 0.44
C ALA A 2 -3.38 4.55 0.52
N ASP A 3 -3.07 5.41 1.49
CA ASP A 3 -3.75 6.69 1.65
C ASP A 3 -3.26 7.68 0.58
N LEU A 4 -4.18 8.43 -0.03
CA LEU A 4 -3.88 9.42 -1.07
C LEU A 4 -3.95 10.83 -0.48
N VAL A 5 -2.91 11.62 -0.69
CA VAL A 5 -2.86 13.05 -0.34
C VAL A 5 -2.60 13.91 -1.56
N GLU A 6 -3.05 15.15 -1.52
CA GLU A 6 -2.84 16.10 -2.62
C GLU A 6 -1.40 16.64 -2.62
N PHE A 7 -0.96 17.14 -3.77
CA PHE A 7 0.34 17.80 -3.91
C PHE A 7 0.49 18.97 -2.93
N GLY A 8 1.63 19.04 -2.25
CA GLY A 8 1.95 20.11 -1.31
C GLY A 8 1.47 19.88 0.12
N GLU A 9 0.63 18.87 0.37
CA GLU A 9 0.14 18.55 1.72
C GLU A 9 1.25 18.02 2.64
N GLN A 10 2.32 17.48 2.08
CA GLN A 10 3.55 17.12 2.79
C GLN A 10 4.28 18.34 3.39
N PHE A 11 4.00 19.54 2.89
CA PHE A 11 4.56 20.80 3.40
C PHE A 11 3.57 21.61 4.26
N ALA A 12 2.27 21.27 4.20
CA ALA A 12 1.18 22.05 4.81
C ALA A 12 1.11 21.95 6.34
N GLY A 13 1.99 21.17 6.98
CA GLY A 13 2.11 21.09 8.44
C GLY A 13 2.51 19.70 8.93
N VAL A 14 2.75 19.57 10.24
CA VAL A 14 3.37 18.38 10.86
C VAL A 14 2.37 17.23 11.14
N HIS A 15 1.09 17.39 10.83
CA HIS A 15 0.06 16.47 11.33
C HIS A 15 -0.54 15.54 10.28
N LYS A 16 -0.70 15.99 9.03
CA LYS A 16 -1.50 15.24 8.05
C LYS A 16 -0.86 13.90 7.68
N ILE A 17 0.36 13.91 7.15
CA ILE A 17 1.04 12.66 6.76
C ILE A 17 1.31 11.74 7.96
N PRO A 18 1.84 12.23 9.10
CA PRO A 18 2.04 11.37 10.27
C PRO A 18 0.74 10.76 10.83
N SER A 19 -0.41 11.42 10.66
CA SER A 19 -1.71 10.87 11.11
C SER A 19 -2.26 9.74 10.22
N LEU A 20 -1.76 9.63 8.98
CA LEU A 20 -2.16 8.60 8.02
C LEU A 20 -1.29 7.36 8.10
N ILE A 21 -0.04 7.50 8.56
CA ILE A 21 0.90 6.38 8.65
C ILE A 21 0.62 5.56 9.91
N SER A 22 0.32 4.28 9.72
CA SER A 22 0.17 3.30 10.80
C SER A 22 0.77 1.94 10.42
N THR A 23 0.71 0.96 11.33
CA THR A 23 1.10 -0.43 11.03
C THR A 23 0.23 -1.07 9.97
N GLU A 24 -1.03 -0.66 9.89
CA GLU A 24 -2.03 -1.10 8.92
C GLU A 24 -1.86 -0.34 7.60
N HIS A 25 -1.53 0.95 7.67
CA HIS A 25 -1.33 1.84 6.53
C HIS A 25 0.12 2.38 6.48
N PRO A 26 1.11 1.57 6.06
CA PRO A 26 2.51 1.99 6.04
C PRO A 26 2.89 2.81 4.79
N VAL A 27 1.97 3.01 3.84
CA VAL A 27 2.23 3.61 2.53
C VAL A 27 1.25 4.76 2.26
N VAL A 28 1.77 5.93 1.92
CA VAL A 28 1.01 7.13 1.51
C VAL A 28 1.47 7.56 0.12
N ILE A 29 0.52 7.81 -0.79
CA ILE A 29 0.81 8.35 -2.13
C ILE A 29 0.56 9.85 -2.11
N VAL A 30 1.59 10.63 -2.45
CA VAL A 30 1.49 12.07 -2.69
C VAL A 30 1.28 12.28 -4.18
N LYS A 31 0.09 12.76 -4.53
CA LYS A 31 -0.31 12.93 -5.91
C LYS A 31 0.68 13.79 -6.69
N ASN A 32 1.07 13.29 -7.87
CA ASN A 32 2.01 13.94 -8.80
C ASN A 32 3.41 14.20 -8.26
N GLU A 33 3.84 13.49 -7.22
CA GLU A 33 5.13 13.77 -6.59
C GLU A 33 5.87 12.51 -6.16
N CYS A 34 5.39 11.82 -5.13
CA CYS A 34 6.12 10.70 -4.55
C CYS A 34 5.22 9.72 -3.80
N VAL A 35 5.85 8.66 -3.30
CA VAL A 35 5.28 7.74 -2.31
C VAL A 35 6.11 7.82 -1.04
N ILE A 36 5.45 7.84 0.11
CA ILE A 36 6.07 7.83 1.44
C ILE A 36 5.77 6.47 2.06
N VAL A 37 6.82 5.79 2.50
CA VAL A 37 6.73 4.44 3.06
C VAL A 37 7.42 4.40 4.42
N ALA A 38 6.75 3.83 5.41
CA ALA A 38 7.26 3.66 6.75
C ALA A 38 7.35 2.18 7.12
N GLY A 39 8.35 1.84 7.93
CA GLY A 39 8.54 0.50 8.49
C GLY A 39 9.38 0.57 9.75
N ASN A 40 9.33 -0.47 10.57
CA ASN A 40 10.10 -0.56 11.81
C ASN A 40 11.61 -0.75 11.56
N LYS A 41 11.97 -1.13 10.32
CA LYS A 41 13.34 -1.31 9.84
C LYS A 41 13.43 -0.84 8.40
N LEU A 42 14.61 -0.39 7.98
CA LEU A 42 14.86 0.06 6.61
C LEU A 42 14.47 -1.01 5.56
N LEU A 43 14.86 -2.27 5.79
CA LEU A 43 14.55 -3.36 4.88
C LEU A 43 13.04 -3.59 4.75
N GLN A 44 12.29 -3.47 5.84
CA GLN A 44 10.83 -3.61 5.82
C GLN A 44 10.18 -2.46 5.02
N ALA A 45 10.64 -1.23 5.21
CA ALA A 45 10.14 -0.10 4.42
C ALA A 45 10.46 -0.28 2.93
N PHE A 46 11.61 -0.87 2.60
CA PHE A 46 11.97 -1.21 1.22
C PHE A 46 11.08 -2.32 0.64
N ASP A 47 10.78 -3.38 1.41
CA ASP A 47 9.85 -4.43 0.98
C ASP A 47 8.47 -3.86 0.63
N TYR A 48 7.93 -2.94 1.46
CA TYR A 48 6.66 -2.28 1.19
C TYR A 48 6.71 -1.38 -0.05
N LEU A 49 7.81 -0.64 -0.24
CA LEU A 49 8.03 0.17 -1.43
C LEU A 49 8.06 -0.69 -2.70
N GLU A 50 8.77 -1.83 -2.67
CA GLU A 50 8.90 -2.74 -3.81
C GLU A 50 7.54 -3.32 -4.21
N VAL A 51 6.74 -3.77 -3.24
CA VAL A 51 5.39 -4.28 -3.49
C VAL A 51 4.49 -3.19 -4.09
N ALA A 52 4.56 -1.96 -3.56
CA ALA A 52 3.77 -0.84 -4.05
C ALA A 52 4.13 -0.49 -5.51
N GLU A 53 5.42 -0.35 -5.82
CA GLU A 53 5.93 -0.03 -7.16
C GLU A 53 5.61 -1.14 -8.16
N PHE A 54 5.85 -2.40 -7.80
CA PHE A 54 5.55 -3.54 -8.66
C PHE A 54 4.05 -3.63 -8.99
N SER A 55 3.20 -3.39 -7.99
CA SER A 55 1.74 -3.38 -8.16
C SER A 55 1.31 -2.22 -9.06
N ALA A 56 1.81 -1.01 -8.82
CA ALA A 56 1.50 0.17 -9.63
C ALA A 56 1.91 -0.05 -11.09
N LYS A 57 3.13 -0.54 -11.33
CA LYS A 57 3.61 -0.88 -12.67
C LYS A 57 2.71 -1.91 -13.36
N SER A 58 2.34 -2.97 -12.66
CA SER A 58 1.46 -4.02 -13.21
C SER A 58 0.08 -3.46 -13.59
N LEU A 59 -0.50 -2.60 -12.74
CA LEU A 59 -1.76 -1.93 -13.01
C LEU A 59 -1.65 -1.01 -14.23
N VAL A 60 -0.62 -0.17 -14.32
CA VAL A 60 -0.41 0.73 -15.46
C VAL A 60 -0.21 -0.05 -16.75
N MET A 61 0.64 -1.07 -16.76
CA MET A 61 0.91 -1.88 -17.96
C MET A 61 -0.32 -2.67 -18.43
N SER A 62 -1.16 -3.14 -17.50
CA SER A 62 -2.36 -3.92 -17.84
C SER A 62 -3.50 -3.09 -18.40
N THR A 63 -3.46 -1.75 -18.32
CA THR A 63 -4.49 -0.86 -18.89
C THR A 63 -4.73 -1.11 -20.39
N MET A 64 -3.69 -1.52 -21.12
CA MET A 64 -3.77 -1.85 -22.54
C MET A 64 -4.53 -3.15 -22.84
N LEU A 65 -4.67 -4.02 -21.85
CA LEU A 65 -5.33 -5.33 -21.99
C LEU A 65 -6.84 -5.26 -21.77
N GLY A 66 -7.34 -4.16 -21.20
CA GLY A 66 -8.76 -3.97 -20.89
C GLY A 66 -8.98 -3.48 -19.47
N LYS A 67 -10.23 -3.61 -19.00
CA LYS A 67 -10.62 -3.17 -17.66
C LYS A 67 -10.05 -4.12 -16.60
N MET A 68 -9.35 -3.56 -15.61
CA MET A 68 -8.88 -4.31 -14.44
C MET A 68 -10.08 -4.88 -13.66
N ILE A 69 -10.01 -6.18 -13.35
CA ILE A 69 -10.98 -6.89 -12.50
C ILE A 69 -10.31 -7.09 -11.13
N PRO A 70 -10.76 -6.39 -10.08
CA PRO A 70 -10.15 -6.51 -8.76
C PRO A 70 -10.44 -7.88 -8.13
N ILE A 71 -9.54 -8.33 -7.28
CA ILE A 71 -9.77 -9.49 -6.40
C ILE A 71 -10.93 -9.15 -5.46
N SER A 72 -11.92 -10.03 -5.36
CA SER A 72 -13.09 -9.80 -4.51
C SER A 72 -12.75 -9.89 -3.02
N ASP A 73 -13.55 -9.26 -2.17
CA ASP A 73 -13.34 -9.28 -0.71
C ASP A 73 -13.32 -10.72 -0.16
N ILE A 74 -14.11 -11.63 -0.75
CA ILE A 74 -14.14 -13.05 -0.37
C ILE A 74 -12.79 -13.72 -0.71
N GLU A 75 -12.27 -13.49 -1.92
CA GLU A 75 -10.97 -14.02 -2.35
C GLU A 75 -9.81 -13.41 -1.53
N VAL A 76 -9.91 -12.13 -1.14
CA VAL A 76 -8.94 -11.48 -0.24
C VAL A 76 -8.97 -12.14 1.14
N GLU A 77 -10.15 -12.42 1.69
CA GLU A 77 -10.29 -13.12 2.98
C GLU A 77 -9.73 -14.55 2.92
N GLU A 78 -10.04 -15.31 1.87
CA GLU A 78 -9.49 -16.65 1.67
C GLU A 78 -7.97 -16.63 1.53
N LEU A 79 -7.42 -15.69 0.76
CA LEU A 79 -5.98 -15.49 0.61
C LEU A 79 -5.34 -15.14 1.96
N GLY A 80 -5.97 -14.27 2.75
CA GLY A 80 -5.52 -13.90 4.09
C GLY A 80 -5.41 -15.11 5.01
N LYS A 81 -6.45 -15.96 5.06
CA LYS A 81 -6.46 -17.21 5.84
C LYS A 81 -5.34 -18.17 5.44
N VAL A 82 -5.03 -18.25 4.14
CA VAL A 82 -3.90 -19.06 3.65
C VAL A 82 -2.60 -18.43 4.11
N MET A 83 -2.37 -17.14 3.85
CA MET A 83 -1.10 -16.45 4.14
C MET A 83 -0.75 -16.41 5.63
N SER A 84 -1.75 -16.31 6.53
CA SER A 84 -1.56 -16.39 7.97
C SER A 84 -0.88 -17.68 8.42
N LYS A 85 -1.18 -18.82 7.77
CA LYS A 85 -0.56 -20.12 8.06
C LYS A 85 0.93 -20.16 7.71
N TRP A 86 1.37 -19.34 6.76
CA TRP A 86 2.75 -19.33 6.25
C TRP A 86 3.68 -18.38 7.01
N LYS A 87 3.15 -17.29 7.58
CA LYS A 87 3.97 -16.25 8.23
C LYS A 87 3.84 -16.15 9.76
N ASN A 88 3.11 -17.06 10.44
CA ASN A 88 2.77 -16.93 11.86
C ASN A 88 2.23 -15.52 12.19
N TYR A 89 1.35 -15.01 11.33
CA TYR A 89 0.76 -13.67 11.45
C TYR A 89 -0.76 -13.79 11.56
N GLU A 90 -1.37 -13.00 12.44
CA GLU A 90 -2.83 -12.91 12.55
C GLU A 90 -3.37 -11.97 11.48
N TRP A 91 -3.99 -12.52 10.43
CA TRP A 91 -4.71 -11.72 9.44
C TRP A 91 -5.96 -11.14 10.11
N THR A 92 -6.09 -9.82 10.05
CA THR A 92 -7.24 -9.07 10.53
C THR A 92 -7.72 -8.19 9.37
N MET A 93 -9.03 -8.11 9.18
CA MET A 93 -9.64 -7.27 8.15
C MET A 93 -9.82 -5.84 8.66
#